data_AF-A0A949LLJ9-F1
#
_entry.id   AF-A0A949LLJ9-F1
#
_cell.length_a   1.000
_cell.length_b   1.000
_cell.length_c   1.000
_cell.angle_alpha   90.00
_cell.angle_beta   90.00
_cell.angle_gamma   90.00
#
_symmetry.space_group_name_H-M   'P 1'
#
loop_
_entity.id
_entity.type
_entity.pdbx_description
1 polymer ?
#
loop_
_entity_poly.entity_id
_entity_poly.type
_entity_poly.pdbx_seq_one_letter_code
_entity_poly.pdbx_strand_id
1 'polypeptide(L)'
;MHPNRKGFSLLELLLVVSVGTSLMMAGIAAYKNVMFNVQMAQIAQLMGTMQAQIDWSYGSRNYYPNGNMLDDLVAQRVFPATIPTVGSGDSMYARLPLGIYQITGHVQTYDVTIDAINGAACIKIAEIVTPANNTKLTQMSVNDTVYKAKNSNDYNGLRQKLLTNCRQTDANKIVWTFR
;
A
#
# COMPACT_ATOMS: atom_id res chain seq x y z
N MET A 1 -48.24 -29.33 -37.77
CA MET A 1 -47.47 -28.14 -37.35
C MET A 1 -46.23 -28.60 -36.61
N HIS A 2 -45.09 -28.67 -37.30
CA HIS A 2 -43.79 -28.97 -36.67
C HIS A 2 -43.08 -27.64 -36.38
N PRO A 3 -42.62 -27.39 -35.14
CA PRO A 3 -41.91 -26.16 -34.82
C PRO A 3 -40.53 -26.15 -35.51
N ASN A 4 -40.29 -25.12 -36.32
CA ASN A 4 -38.98 -24.83 -36.91
C ASN A 4 -37.94 -24.67 -35.78
N ARG A 5 -37.13 -25.70 -35.56
CA ARG A 5 -35.90 -25.59 -34.77
C ARG A 5 -34.90 -24.77 -35.59
N LYS A 6 -34.79 -23.47 -35.30
CA LYS A 6 -33.70 -22.64 -35.82
C LYS A 6 -32.40 -23.14 -35.19
N GLY A 7 -31.63 -23.94 -35.94
CA GLY A 7 -30.26 -24.28 -35.58
C GLY A 7 -29.40 -23.03 -35.63
N PHE A 8 -28.62 -22.78 -34.57
CA PHE A 8 -27.66 -21.68 -34.51
C PHE A 8 -26.69 -21.78 -35.69
N SER A 9 -26.59 -20.72 -36.49
CA SER A 9 -25.63 -20.66 -37.60
C SER A 9 -24.20 -20.59 -37.05
N LEU A 10 -23.26 -21.22 -37.73
CA LEU A 10 -21.84 -21.28 -37.36
C LEU A 10 -21.21 -19.87 -37.23
N LEU A 11 -21.70 -18.93 -38.04
CA LEU A 11 -21.34 -17.50 -38.00
C LEU A 11 -21.86 -16.77 -36.75
N GLU A 12 -23.06 -17.13 -36.29
CA GLU A 12 -23.69 -16.57 -35.09
C GLU A 12 -22.96 -17.05 -33.83
N LEU A 13 -22.55 -18.32 -33.80
CA LEU A 13 -21.77 -18.89 -32.71
C LEU A 13 -20.38 -18.21 -32.60
N LEU A 14 -19.73 -17.94 -33.73
CA LEU A 14 -18.42 -17.28 -33.76
C LEU A 14 -18.51 -15.83 -33.28
N LEU A 15 -19.60 -15.13 -33.61
CA LEU A 15 -19.86 -13.77 -33.14
C LEU A 15 -20.13 -13.73 -31.62
N VAL A 16 -20.93 -14.67 -31.10
CA VAL A 16 -21.21 -14.77 -29.65
C VAL A 16 -19.94 -15.07 -28.86
N VAL A 17 -19.06 -15.95 -29.36
CA VAL A 17 -17.80 -16.28 -28.68
C VAL A 17 -16.86 -15.07 -28.67
N SER A 18 -16.72 -14.34 -29.78
CA SER A 18 -15.84 -13.15 -29.87
C SER A 18 -16.29 -12.02 -28.94
N VAL A 19 -17.59 -11.75 -28.89
CA VAL A 19 -18.17 -10.78 -27.96
C VAL A 19 -18.03 -11.26 -26.50
N GLY A 20 -18.27 -12.55 -26.26
CA GLY A 20 -18.10 -13.18 -24.95
C GLY A 20 -16.68 -13.05 -24.40
N THR A 21 -15.66 -13.33 -25.21
CA THR A 21 -14.24 -13.20 -24.78
C THR A 21 -13.85 -11.75 -24.53
N SER A 22 -14.37 -10.80 -25.30
CA SER A 22 -14.09 -9.37 -25.13
C SER A 22 -14.69 -8.84 -23.83
N LEU A 23 -15.93 -9.22 -23.52
CA LEU A 23 -16.57 -8.90 -22.24
C LEU A 23 -15.84 -9.54 -21.04
N MET A 24 -15.35 -10.76 -21.18
CA MET A 24 -14.57 -11.41 -20.12
C MET A 24 -13.24 -10.69 -19.87
N MET A 25 -12.51 -10.28 -20.92
CA MET A 25 -11.27 -9.51 -20.77
C MET A 25 -11.52 -8.14 -20.10
N ALA A 26 -12.57 -7.44 -20.50
CA ALA A 26 -12.97 -6.18 -19.86
C ALA A 26 -13.38 -6.39 -18.39
N GLY A 27 -14.10 -7.47 -18.09
CA GLY A 27 -14.49 -7.86 -16.74
C GLY A 27 -13.28 -8.13 -15.82
N ILE A 28 -12.26 -8.83 -16.32
CA ILE A 28 -11.02 -9.09 -15.57
C ILE A 28 -10.27 -7.79 -15.30
N ALA A 29 -10.18 -6.88 -16.28
CA ALA A 29 -9.52 -5.59 -16.09
C ALA A 29 -10.24 -4.72 -15.05
N ALA A 30 -11.57 -4.64 -15.11
CA ALA A 30 -12.39 -3.94 -14.13
C ALA A 30 -12.24 -4.55 -12.73
N TYR A 31 -12.28 -5.88 -12.61
CA TYR A 31 -12.08 -6.59 -11.35
C TYR A 31 -10.70 -6.30 -10.73
N LYS A 32 -9.63 -6.36 -11.53
CA LYS A 32 -8.28 -6.01 -11.06
C LYS A 32 -8.20 -4.58 -10.53
N ASN A 33 -8.87 -3.63 -11.19
CA ASN A 33 -8.88 -2.24 -10.77
C ASN A 33 -9.68 -2.03 -9.46
N VAL A 34 -10.83 -2.69 -9.32
CA VAL A 34 -11.63 -2.68 -8.09
C VAL A 34 -10.84 -3.28 -6.93
N MET A 35 -10.25 -4.46 -7.11
CA MET A 35 -9.43 -5.12 -6.08
C MET A 35 -8.25 -4.26 -5.65
N PHE A 36 -7.58 -3.62 -6.61
CA PHE A 36 -6.48 -2.70 -6.33
C PHE A 36 -6.92 -1.50 -5.48
N ASN A 37 -8.06 -0.88 -5.81
CA ASN A 37 -8.58 0.24 -5.02
C ASN A 37 -9.03 -0.18 -3.61
N VAL A 38 -9.61 -1.37 -3.45
CA VAL A 38 -9.94 -1.93 -2.13
C VAL A 38 -8.68 -2.13 -1.28
N GLN A 39 -7.62 -2.69 -1.86
CA GLN A 39 -6.34 -2.87 -1.17
C GLN A 39 -5.72 -1.52 -0.75
N MET A 40 -5.85 -0.47 -1.58
CA MET A 40 -5.37 0.88 -1.23
C MET A 40 -6.12 1.47 -0.03
N ALA A 41 -7.44 1.31 0.02
CA ALA A 41 -8.25 1.77 1.16
C ALA A 41 -7.86 1.03 2.46
N GLN A 42 -7.61 -0.27 2.37
CA GLN A 42 -7.14 -1.08 3.51
C GLN A 42 -5.78 -0.60 4.02
N ILE A 43 -4.84 -0.24 3.13
CA ILE A 43 -3.55 0.33 3.54
C ILE A 43 -3.74 1.66 4.26
N ALA A 44 -4.58 2.56 3.74
CA ALA A 44 -4.82 3.85 4.37
C ALA A 44 -5.33 3.68 5.81
N GLN A 45 -6.32 2.80 5.97
CA GLN A 45 -6.90 2.46 7.27
C GLN A 45 -5.86 1.84 8.18
N LEU A 46 -5.12 0.84 7.70
CA LEU A 46 -4.09 0.18 8.47
C LEU A 46 -2.99 1.15 8.92
N MET A 47 -2.48 1.98 8.02
CA MET A 47 -1.48 3.00 8.34
C MET A 47 -1.99 3.95 9.42
N GLY A 48 -3.23 4.42 9.31
CA GLY A 48 -3.85 5.27 10.33
C GLY A 48 -4.00 4.57 11.68
N THR A 49 -4.45 3.32 11.68
CA THR A 49 -4.57 2.50 12.89
C THR A 49 -3.22 2.23 13.53
N MET A 50 -2.21 1.83 12.75
CA MET A 50 -0.84 1.59 13.22
C MET A 50 -0.22 2.84 13.82
N GLN A 51 -0.35 4.01 13.17
CA GLN A 51 0.16 5.27 13.72
C GLN A 51 -0.49 5.60 15.07
N ALA A 52 -1.83 5.56 15.15
CA ALA A 52 -2.55 5.84 16.40
C ALA A 52 -2.17 4.88 17.53
N GLN A 53 -1.89 3.63 17.18
CA GLN A 53 -1.48 2.56 18.09
C GLN A 53 -0.03 2.71 18.59
N ILE A 54 0.91 3.01 17.69
CA ILE A 54 2.30 3.35 18.02
C ILE A 54 2.32 4.58 18.93
N ASP A 55 1.54 5.61 18.58
CA ASP A 55 1.41 6.83 19.36
C ASP A 55 0.81 6.58 20.75
N TRP A 56 -0.18 5.69 20.85
CA TRP A 56 -0.76 5.31 22.13
C TRP A 56 0.26 4.61 23.03
N SER A 57 1.08 3.71 22.48
CA SER A 57 2.09 2.98 23.24
C SER A 57 3.32 3.85 23.62
N TYR A 58 3.85 4.61 22.67
CA TYR A 58 5.14 5.29 22.79
C TYR A 58 5.05 6.82 22.84
N GLY A 59 4.01 7.41 22.26
CA GLY A 59 3.87 8.86 22.11
C GLY A 59 3.80 9.62 23.43
N SER A 60 3.23 9.03 24.48
CA SER A 60 3.19 9.64 25.82
C SER A 60 4.58 9.83 26.45
N ARG A 61 5.55 9.00 26.07
CA ARG A 61 6.92 9.02 26.59
C ARG A 61 7.87 9.84 25.71
N ASN A 62 7.40 10.28 24.53
CA ASN A 62 8.23 10.88 23.48
C ASN A 62 9.50 10.05 23.22
N TYR A 63 9.36 8.72 23.29
CA TYR A 63 10.45 7.76 23.19
C TYR A 63 10.00 6.54 22.38
N TYR A 64 10.64 6.34 21.23
CA TYR A 64 10.51 5.16 20.38
C TYR A 64 11.80 4.33 20.49
N PRO A 65 11.72 3.03 20.81
CA PRO A 65 12.89 2.15 20.92
C PRO A 65 13.74 2.17 19.64
N ASN A 66 15.07 2.15 19.78
CA ASN A 66 15.94 2.03 18.61
C ASN A 66 15.85 0.62 18.02
N GLY A 67 15.66 0.53 16.71
CA GLY A 67 15.58 -0.75 16.00
C GLY A 67 14.14 -1.16 15.69
N ASN A 68 13.95 -2.45 15.40
CA ASN A 68 12.66 -2.95 14.96
C ASN A 68 11.66 -2.99 16.11
N MET A 69 10.53 -2.30 15.95
CA MET A 69 9.49 -2.19 16.96
C MET A 69 8.37 -3.23 16.77
N LEU A 70 8.39 -4.01 15.69
CA LEU A 70 7.26 -4.85 15.33
C LEU A 70 7.03 -5.98 16.35
N ASP A 71 8.10 -6.55 16.92
CA ASP A 71 8.01 -7.61 17.93
C ASP A 71 7.32 -7.08 19.21
N ASP A 72 7.77 -5.92 19.70
CA ASP A 72 7.18 -5.24 20.85
C ASP A 72 5.71 -4.86 20.59
N LEU A 73 5.38 -4.35 19.41
CA LEU A 73 4.02 -3.96 19.03
C LEU A 73 3.09 -5.18 18.96
N VAL A 74 3.58 -6.34 18.50
CA VAL A 74 2.83 -7.60 18.49
C VAL A 74 2.64 -8.10 19.92
N ALA A 75 3.69 -8.10 20.75
CA ALA A 75 3.64 -8.53 22.14
C ALA A 75 2.65 -7.69 22.98
N GLN A 76 2.59 -6.39 22.71
CA GLN A 76 1.65 -5.46 23.35
C GLN A 76 0.21 -5.57 22.81
N ARG A 77 -0.04 -6.43 21.81
CA ARG A 77 -1.32 -6.53 21.08
C ARG A 77 -1.76 -5.22 20.45
N VAL A 78 -0.78 -4.39 20.15
CA VAL A 78 -0.95 -3.09 19.50
C VAL A 78 -1.01 -3.31 17.99
N PHE A 79 -0.23 -4.25 17.44
CA PHE A 79 -0.31 -4.61 16.02
C PHE A 79 -1.55 -5.49 15.71
N PRO A 80 -2.29 -5.26 14.61
CA PRO A 80 -3.45 -6.08 14.27
C PRO A 80 -3.10 -7.56 14.11
N ALA A 81 -3.72 -8.43 14.93
CA ALA A 81 -3.45 -9.87 14.94
C ALA A 81 -3.80 -10.59 13.64
N THR A 82 -4.61 -9.96 12.78
CA THR A 82 -4.97 -10.45 11.46
C THR A 82 -3.85 -10.30 10.43
N ILE A 83 -2.79 -9.56 10.76
CA ILE A 83 -1.66 -9.35 9.86
C ILE A 83 -0.57 -10.35 10.20
N PRO A 84 -0.20 -11.23 9.25
CA PRO A 84 0.86 -12.19 9.49
C PRO A 84 2.20 -11.47 9.60
N THR A 85 2.94 -11.80 10.66
CA THR A 85 4.32 -11.40 10.84
C THR A 85 5.25 -12.58 10.59
N VAL A 86 6.45 -12.30 10.10
CA VAL A 86 7.46 -13.29 9.74
C VAL A 86 8.80 -12.85 10.32
N GLY A 87 9.61 -13.80 10.80
CA GLY A 87 10.89 -13.52 11.44
C GLY A 87 10.75 -13.25 12.95
N SER A 88 11.81 -12.70 13.54
CA SER A 88 11.88 -12.39 14.98
C SER A 88 12.92 -11.29 15.25
N GLY A 89 12.73 -10.47 16.29
CA GLY A 89 13.64 -9.38 16.61
C GLY A 89 13.81 -8.40 15.44
N ASP A 90 15.05 -8.01 15.15
CA ASP A 90 15.34 -6.99 14.13
C ASP A 90 14.95 -7.39 12.69
N SER A 91 14.87 -8.68 12.40
CA SER A 91 14.47 -9.18 11.07
C SER A 91 12.96 -9.33 10.89
N MET A 92 12.17 -9.03 11.93
CA MET A 92 10.72 -9.23 11.89
C MET A 92 10.04 -8.26 10.92
N TYR A 93 9.10 -8.74 10.13
CA TYR A 93 8.31 -7.89 9.23
C TYR A 93 6.87 -8.38 9.13
N ALA A 94 5.97 -7.47 8.77
CA ALA A 94 4.58 -7.78 8.48
C ALA A 94 4.40 -7.97 6.97
N ARG A 95 3.75 -9.06 6.55
CA ARG A 95 3.46 -9.30 5.13
C ARG A 95 2.04 -8.91 4.81
N LEU A 96 1.88 -7.96 3.91
CA LEU A 96 0.59 -7.47 3.44
C LEU A 96 0.45 -7.66 1.93
N PRO A 97 -0.78 -7.55 1.37
CA PRO A 97 -1.03 -7.87 -0.03
C PRO A 97 -0.19 -7.08 -1.05
N LEU A 98 0.34 -5.92 -0.65
CA LEU A 98 1.03 -4.97 -1.54
C LEU A 98 2.51 -4.76 -1.21
N GLY A 99 3.04 -5.47 -0.19
CA GLY A 99 4.44 -5.33 0.18
C GLY A 99 4.80 -5.88 1.55
N ILE A 100 6.04 -5.64 1.94
CA ILE A 100 6.61 -5.98 3.24
C ILE A 100 6.66 -4.73 4.10
N TYR A 101 6.16 -4.82 5.32
CA TYR A 101 6.01 -3.69 6.24
C TYR A 101 6.97 -3.85 7.41
N GLN A 102 7.70 -2.78 7.73
CA GLN A 102 8.62 -2.72 8.85
C GLN A 102 8.39 -1.44 9.64
N ILE A 103 8.53 -1.51 10.96
CA ILE A 103 8.38 -0.36 11.85
C ILE A 103 9.68 -0.25 12.64
N THR A 104 10.41 0.85 12.47
CA THR A 104 11.72 1.07 13.10
C THR A 104 11.67 2.34 13.93
N GLY A 105 12.04 2.28 15.20
CA GLY A 105 12.10 3.47 16.05
C GLY A 105 13.50 4.08 16.09
N HIS A 106 13.53 5.38 16.36
CA HIS A 106 14.72 6.24 16.37
C HIS A 106 14.66 7.27 17.50
N VAL A 107 14.49 6.84 18.75
CA VAL A 107 14.36 7.67 19.96
C VAL A 107 13.20 8.67 19.92
N GLN A 108 13.24 9.70 19.08
CA GLN A 108 12.20 10.74 18.97
C GLN A 108 11.33 10.61 17.73
N THR A 109 11.66 9.70 16.82
CA THR A 109 10.90 9.45 15.61
C THR A 109 10.74 7.96 15.39
N TYR A 110 9.84 7.58 14.48
CA TYR A 110 9.75 6.22 13.98
C TYR A 110 9.50 6.24 12.48
N ASP A 111 10.01 5.21 11.82
CA ASP A 111 9.82 4.95 10.41
C ASP A 111 8.82 3.83 10.22
N VAL A 112 7.86 4.06 9.32
CA VAL A 112 7.09 2.98 8.71
C VAL A 112 7.61 2.78 7.30
N THR A 113 8.12 1.59 7.03
CA THR A 113 8.67 1.21 5.73
C THR A 113 7.73 0.23 5.06
N ILE A 114 7.47 0.44 3.77
CA ILE A 114 6.87 -0.56 2.89
C ILE A 114 7.87 -0.84 1.77
N ASP A 115 8.22 -2.11 1.58
CA ASP A 115 9.17 -2.59 0.58
C ASP A 115 8.50 -3.61 -0.37
N ALA A 116 9.18 -3.93 -1.47
CA ALA A 116 8.72 -4.84 -2.52
C ALA A 116 7.37 -4.43 -3.15
N ILE A 117 7.19 -3.12 -3.36
CA ILE A 117 5.97 -2.56 -3.95
C ILE A 117 6.12 -2.44 -5.48
N ASN A 118 5.06 -2.77 -6.21
CA ASN A 118 5.01 -2.51 -7.66
C ASN A 118 4.89 -1.00 -7.98
N GLY A 119 5.28 -0.60 -9.19
CA GLY A 119 5.31 0.82 -9.58
C GLY A 119 3.96 1.55 -9.46
N ALA A 120 2.87 0.88 -9.85
CA ALA A 120 1.52 1.47 -9.78
C ALA A 120 1.03 1.68 -8.33
N ALA A 121 1.34 0.74 -7.44
CA ALA A 121 1.04 0.82 -6.02
C ALA A 121 1.92 1.86 -5.33
N CYS A 122 3.20 1.96 -5.70
CA CYS A 122 4.13 2.94 -5.13
C CYS A 122 3.57 4.36 -5.17
N ILE A 123 3.09 4.80 -6.34
CA ILE A 123 2.52 6.15 -6.51
C ILE A 123 1.26 6.32 -5.66
N LYS A 124 0.30 5.40 -5.76
CA LYS A 124 -0.98 5.52 -5.05
C LYS A 124 -0.81 5.46 -3.53
N ILE A 125 0.03 4.56 -3.02
CA ILE A 125 0.28 4.44 -1.58
C ILE A 125 0.95 5.72 -1.07
N ALA A 126 1.97 6.23 -1.77
CA ALA A 126 2.62 7.48 -1.41
C ALA A 126 1.61 8.65 -1.36
N GLU A 127 0.69 8.75 -2.32
CA GLU A 127 -0.34 9.80 -2.32
C GLU A 127 -1.33 9.67 -1.16
N ILE A 128 -1.75 8.45 -0.83
CA ILE A 128 -2.80 8.20 0.17
C ILE A 128 -2.26 8.31 1.61
N VAL A 129 -1.07 7.79 1.86
CA VAL A 129 -0.45 7.72 3.20
C VAL A 129 0.27 9.01 3.56
N THR A 130 0.49 9.89 2.58
CA THR A 130 1.11 11.20 2.76
C THR A 130 0.12 12.36 2.64
N PRO A 131 -0.94 12.42 3.49
CA PRO A 131 -1.79 13.59 3.49
C PRO A 131 -0.95 14.82 3.87
N ALA A 132 -1.12 15.90 3.11
CA ALA A 132 -0.39 17.16 3.31
C ALA A 132 -0.61 17.79 4.70
N ASN A 133 -1.64 17.37 5.44
CA ASN A 133 -2.00 17.85 6.76
C ASN A 133 -1.60 16.89 7.90
N ASN A 134 -0.85 15.81 7.64
CA ASN A 134 -0.33 14.97 8.71
C ASN A 134 0.81 15.70 9.45
N THR A 135 0.48 16.34 10.57
CA THR A 135 1.41 17.16 11.36
C THR A 135 2.53 16.36 12.04
N LYS A 136 2.35 15.04 12.17
CA LYS A 136 3.36 14.13 12.72
C LYS A 136 4.34 13.64 11.67
N LEU A 137 3.94 13.64 10.41
CA LEU A 137 4.86 13.29 9.33
C LEU A 137 5.96 14.34 9.25
N THR A 138 7.20 13.89 9.28
CA THR A 138 8.38 14.76 9.19
C THR A 138 9.05 14.65 7.83
N GLN A 139 9.09 13.45 7.26
CA GLN A 139 9.64 13.16 5.94
C GLN A 139 9.01 11.88 5.36
N MET A 140 9.02 11.80 4.03
CA MET A 140 8.80 10.57 3.27
C MET A 140 10.04 10.34 2.40
N SER A 141 10.42 9.09 2.15
CA SER A 141 11.41 8.72 1.15
C SER A 141 10.83 7.69 0.19
N VAL A 142 11.10 7.81 -1.10
CA VAL A 142 10.73 6.82 -2.14
C VAL A 142 11.98 6.46 -2.92
N ASN A 143 12.40 5.19 -2.87
CA ASN A 143 13.62 4.69 -3.50
C ASN A 143 14.83 5.60 -3.25
N ASP A 144 15.04 5.95 -1.99
CA ASP A 144 16.12 6.82 -1.48
C ASP A 144 15.96 8.33 -1.79
N THR A 145 14.93 8.73 -2.55
CA THR A 145 14.59 10.14 -2.75
C THR A 145 13.73 10.67 -1.60
N VAL A 146 14.24 11.65 -0.84
CA VAL A 146 13.59 12.20 0.37
C VAL A 146 12.73 13.44 0.06
N TYR A 147 11.56 13.52 0.70
CA TYR A 147 10.56 14.60 0.64
C TYR A 147 10.23 15.07 2.07
N LYS A 148 10.53 16.31 2.45
CA LYS A 148 10.35 16.82 3.84
C LYS A 148 8.97 17.44 4.04
N ALA A 149 8.29 17.17 5.15
CA ALA A 149 6.85 17.45 5.33
C ALA A 149 6.47 18.78 6.03
N LYS A 150 7.42 19.63 6.42
CA LYS A 150 7.10 20.92 7.06
C LYS A 150 7.38 22.07 6.09
N ASN A 151 6.33 22.58 5.43
CA ASN A 151 6.36 23.78 4.57
C ASN A 151 7.28 23.73 3.34
N SER A 152 7.65 22.54 2.84
CA SER A 152 8.50 22.44 1.67
C SER A 152 7.68 22.52 0.38
N ASN A 153 8.28 23.13 -0.64
CA ASN A 153 7.84 22.96 -2.03
C ASN A 153 8.05 21.50 -2.52
N ASP A 154 8.46 20.57 -1.66
CA ASP A 154 8.74 19.19 -2.04
C ASP A 154 7.46 18.40 -2.32
N TYR A 155 6.35 18.77 -1.66
CA TYR A 155 5.03 18.23 -1.93
C TYR A 155 4.32 18.90 -3.12
N ASN A 156 4.76 20.08 -3.53
CA ASN A 156 4.29 20.69 -4.78
C ASN A 156 4.74 19.83 -5.96
N GLY A 157 3.77 19.35 -6.73
CA GLY A 157 4.03 18.41 -7.81
C GLY A 157 4.49 17.02 -7.34
N LEU A 158 4.15 16.60 -6.10
CA LEU A 158 4.53 15.28 -5.56
C LEU A 158 4.26 14.17 -6.57
N ARG A 159 3.07 14.16 -7.18
CA ARG A 159 2.70 13.17 -8.20
C ARG A 159 3.72 13.05 -9.34
N GLN A 160 4.25 14.17 -9.85
CA GLN A 160 5.25 14.14 -10.92
C GLN A 160 6.60 13.60 -10.43
N LYS A 161 6.97 13.94 -9.19
CA LYS A 161 8.17 13.38 -8.57
C LYS A 161 8.03 11.89 -8.30
N LEU A 162 6.85 11.43 -7.89
CA LEU A 162 6.54 10.01 -7.73
C LEU A 162 6.54 9.26 -9.07
N LEU A 163 6.02 9.85 -10.14
CA LEU A 163 6.11 9.27 -11.49
C LEU A 163 7.56 9.08 -11.97
N THR A 164 8.49 9.89 -11.47
CA THR A 164 9.92 9.78 -11.79
C THR A 164 10.62 8.75 -10.88
N ASN A 165 10.28 8.75 -9.58
CA ASN A 165 11.01 7.96 -8.58
C ASN A 165 10.44 6.55 -8.37
N CYS A 166 9.13 6.33 -8.56
CA CYS A 166 8.55 4.99 -8.56
C CYS A 166 8.91 4.27 -9.87
N ARG A 167 9.68 3.19 -9.74
CA ARG A 167 10.10 2.33 -10.85
C ARG A 167 8.96 1.43 -11.27
N GLN A 168 8.90 1.06 -12.54
CA GLN A 168 7.93 0.08 -13.10
C GLN A 168 8.24 -1.39 -12.69
N THR A 169 8.96 -1.59 -11.60
CA THR A 169 9.41 -2.89 -11.07
C THR A 169 8.71 -3.20 -9.76
N ASP A 170 8.81 -4.45 -9.28
CA ASP A 170 8.24 -4.91 -7.99
C ASP A 170 9.22 -4.72 -6.81
N ALA A 171 10.01 -3.66 -6.85
CA ALA A 171 11.12 -3.42 -5.92
C ALA A 171 11.14 -1.97 -5.42
N ASN A 172 9.98 -1.31 -5.38
CA ASN A 172 9.90 0.02 -4.80
C ASN A 172 9.84 -0.05 -3.28
N LYS A 173 10.50 0.92 -2.65
CA LYS A 173 10.50 1.12 -1.21
C LYS A 173 10.01 2.53 -0.88
N ILE A 174 9.10 2.62 0.08
CA ILE A 174 8.62 3.88 0.64
C ILE A 174 8.85 3.86 2.15
N VAL A 175 9.39 4.95 2.68
CA VAL A 175 9.61 5.15 4.11
C VAL A 175 8.91 6.42 4.53
N TRP A 176 8.09 6.36 5.57
CA TRP A 176 7.53 7.56 6.21
C TRP A 176 8.10 7.68 7.62
N THR A 177 8.67 8.83 7.94
CA THR A 177 9.19 9.12 9.28
C THR A 177 8.22 10.05 10.00
N PHE A 178 7.79 9.63 11.17
CA PHE A 178 6.87 10.36 12.03
C PHE A 178 7.55 10.78 13.33
N ARG A 179 7.00 11.82 13.97
CA ARG A 179 7.38 12.30 15.29
C ARG A 179 6.23 12.15 16.27
#